data_AF-E1SRE7-F1
#
_entry.id   AF-E1SRE7-F1
#
_cell.length_a   1.000
_cell.length_b   1.000
_cell.length_c   1.000
_cell.angle_alpha   90.00
_cell.angle_beta   90.00
_cell.angle_gamma   90.00
#
_symmetry.space_group_name_H-M   'P 1'
#
loop_
_entity.id
_entity.type
_entity.pdbx_description
1 polymer ?
#
loop_
_entity_poly.entity_id
_entity_poly.type
_entity_poly.pdbx_seq_one_letter_code
_entity_poly.pdbx_strand_id
1 'polypeptide(L)'
;MKRIALLVLWFFTVGLMAQEAPNEVAEAVAAEAQAQAQASKESKAAPGIDLNAEYEQVQADIETTSKRVDELEASWEKTQSEMSRDLLQQQAVADTLTMTQRVDAFLGHVEASTVPEERQLGVDVVRAENRFFQSRLELASSGLRKLFEQYEQADGEKQLLILLNIDDFYSYINWLLMERQKNLELLQGWKLDTAKEQRKLNREVTRYAEFMAIYLRTSTRQKELLQREIKTLPAESRSAFEGKVATQDRLVRSAVSNLKEVLVLMEQQGLPVEEYNELIFKTTGNLAEAVVSIGAMRTVLSGLWDDSLNWLKTNLGGILSRLVLFAALMGVAVFISRLVRRGIERAVTHRKAHFSTLVQDFFITVGGNLVVIIGLLFALAQVGLDLTPVLTGLGVAGIVIGFALQDTLSNFASGMMILIYRPFDVGDYVEAGGVAGKVGKMSLVNTTIRTFDNQVFMVPNAKIWGETIKNITSERIRRVDLVFGVAYTDNVEQVEQILEEIVTKHPSVLKTPEHVIRLHVLNESSVDFIVRPWVKTDDYWDVYWDITREVKVRFDQEGITIPFPQRELHVHTITPPPQLPDEPVSLQRSDTGLRAAGEGEDGTL
;
A
#
# COMPACT_ATOMS: atom_id res chain seq x y z
N MET A 1 32.03 12.70 -22.84
CA MET A 1 31.63 11.44 -22.18
C MET A 1 31.93 11.38 -20.67
N LYS A 2 33.10 11.79 -20.16
CA LYS A 2 33.37 11.82 -18.69
C LYS A 2 32.50 12.80 -17.86
N ARG A 3 31.97 13.88 -18.44
CA ARG A 3 31.05 14.82 -17.75
C ARG A 3 29.59 14.37 -17.72
N ILE A 4 29.17 13.47 -18.61
CA ILE A 4 27.82 12.86 -18.59
C ILE A 4 27.81 11.65 -17.63
N ALA A 5 28.92 10.92 -17.52
CA ALA A 5 29.08 9.85 -16.53
C ALA A 5 29.06 10.37 -15.07
N LEU A 6 29.56 11.58 -14.80
CA LEU A 6 29.51 12.21 -13.47
C LEU A 6 28.13 12.77 -13.12
N LEU A 7 27.36 13.24 -14.11
CA LEU A 7 25.97 13.68 -13.92
C LEU A 7 25.01 12.50 -13.74
N VAL A 8 25.26 11.37 -14.41
CA VAL A 8 24.52 10.12 -14.19
C VAL A 8 24.89 9.49 -12.85
N LEU A 9 26.15 9.56 -12.41
CA LEU A 9 26.54 9.11 -11.06
C LEU A 9 25.89 9.97 -9.97
N TRP A 10 25.77 11.29 -10.17
CA TRP A 10 25.12 12.21 -9.22
C TRP A 10 23.60 11.99 -9.15
N PHE A 11 22.92 11.75 -10.28
CA PHE A 11 21.49 11.39 -10.27
C PHE A 11 21.23 9.98 -9.69
N PHE A 12 22.17 9.04 -9.85
CA PHE A 12 22.02 7.67 -9.32
C PHE A 12 22.34 7.58 -7.81
N THR A 13 23.22 8.43 -7.28
CA THR A 13 23.48 8.50 -5.82
C THR A 13 22.43 9.34 -5.08
N VAL A 14 21.86 10.37 -5.71
CA VAL A 14 20.75 11.15 -5.13
C VAL A 14 19.42 10.38 -5.20
N GLY A 15 19.20 9.58 -6.25
CA GLY A 15 18.00 8.75 -6.39
C GLY A 15 17.91 7.52 -5.46
N LEU A 16 19.04 7.04 -4.92
CA LEU A 16 19.06 5.90 -4.00
C LEU A 16 19.00 6.29 -2.51
N MET A 17 19.13 7.57 -2.19
CA MET A 17 19.01 8.11 -0.82
C MET A 17 17.58 8.59 -0.51
N ALA A 18 16.68 8.63 -1.50
CA ALA A 18 15.30 9.07 -1.34
C ALA A 18 14.37 7.88 -0.99
N GLN A 19 14.63 7.20 0.12
CA GLN A 19 13.63 6.32 0.73
C GLN A 19 13.86 6.15 2.23
N GLU A 20 13.66 7.23 2.98
CA GLU A 20 13.13 7.27 4.35
C GLU A 20 12.80 8.75 4.67
N ALA A 21 11.84 8.97 5.58
CA ALA A 21 11.01 10.19 5.73
C ALA A 21 11.76 11.54 5.92
N PRO A 22 11.10 12.70 5.72
CA PRO A 22 11.74 13.98 5.45
C PRO A 22 12.24 14.61 6.75
N ASN A 23 13.54 14.81 6.87
CA ASN A 23 14.08 15.72 7.88
C ASN A 23 14.09 17.14 7.28
N GLU A 24 13.01 17.88 7.51
CA GLU A 24 12.89 19.32 7.21
C GLU A 24 14.09 20.12 7.75
N VAL A 25 14.77 19.61 8.79
CA VAL A 25 15.98 20.19 9.40
C VAL A 25 17.19 20.08 8.47
N ALA A 26 17.36 19.01 7.69
CA ALA A 26 18.51 18.85 6.80
C ALA A 26 18.39 19.75 5.55
N GLU A 27 17.16 19.94 5.05
CA GLU A 27 16.88 20.89 3.97
C GLU A 27 16.94 22.34 4.47
N ALA A 28 16.50 22.63 5.70
CA ALA A 28 16.65 23.95 6.32
C ALA A 28 18.12 24.33 6.55
N VAL A 29 18.95 23.39 7.05
CA VAL A 29 20.39 23.61 7.25
C VAL A 29 21.13 23.77 5.91
N ALA A 30 20.74 23.03 4.87
CA ALA A 30 21.30 23.20 3.53
C ALA A 30 20.88 24.52 2.87
N ALA A 31 19.63 24.96 3.09
CA ALA A 31 19.12 26.24 2.61
C ALA A 31 19.75 27.43 3.36
N GLU A 32 20.01 27.29 4.66
CA GLU A 32 20.68 28.29 5.48
C GLU A 32 22.18 28.39 5.15
N ALA A 33 22.86 27.28 4.87
CA ALA A 33 24.23 27.26 4.36
C ALA A 33 24.36 27.89 2.96
N GLN A 34 23.34 27.72 2.09
CA GLN A 34 23.29 28.41 0.80
C GLN A 34 22.99 29.90 0.95
N ALA A 35 22.09 30.29 1.87
CA ALA A 35 21.83 31.68 2.20
C ALA A 35 23.08 32.38 2.80
N GLN A 36 23.87 31.67 3.60
CA GLN A 36 25.15 32.13 4.15
C GLN A 36 26.24 32.28 3.07
N ALA A 37 26.34 31.34 2.13
CA ALA A 37 27.25 31.46 0.98
C ALA A 37 26.88 32.63 0.04
N GLN A 38 25.61 33.04 0.05
CA GLN A 38 25.09 34.16 -0.73
C GLN A 38 25.28 35.51 0.02
N ALA A 39 25.03 35.55 1.34
CA ALA A 39 25.31 36.71 2.19
C ALA A 39 26.81 37.04 2.29
N SER A 40 27.68 36.01 2.35
CA SER A 40 29.15 36.12 2.26
C SER A 40 29.62 36.74 0.93
N LYS A 41 28.88 36.53 -0.16
CA LYS A 41 29.18 37.14 -1.46
C LYS A 41 28.67 38.57 -1.59
N GLU A 42 27.57 38.93 -0.92
CA GLU A 42 27.00 40.28 -0.93
C GLU A 42 27.73 41.26 0.01
N SER A 43 28.38 40.78 1.07
CA SER A 43 29.19 41.60 2.00
C SER A 43 30.49 42.17 1.38
N LYS A 44 30.95 41.66 0.22
CA LYS A 44 32.24 42.03 -0.40
C LYS A 44 32.35 43.45 -0.96
N ALA A 45 31.40 44.37 -0.73
CA ALA A 45 31.48 45.73 -1.25
C ALA A 45 30.67 46.78 -0.45
N ALA A 46 30.85 46.87 0.86
CA ALA A 46 30.41 48.04 1.64
C ALA A 46 31.61 48.99 1.91
N PRO A 47 31.71 50.15 1.22
CA PRO A 47 32.75 51.13 1.54
C PRO A 47 32.35 51.91 2.79
N GLY A 48 33.13 51.79 3.87
CA GLY A 48 32.99 52.63 5.07
C GLY A 48 32.90 51.90 6.42
N ILE A 49 33.17 50.60 6.50
CA ILE A 49 33.19 49.87 7.77
C ILE A 49 34.46 50.22 8.54
N ASP A 50 34.32 50.74 9.77
CA ASP A 50 35.43 50.94 10.69
C ASP A 50 35.80 49.61 11.35
N LEU A 51 36.79 48.93 10.77
CA LEU A 51 37.28 47.63 11.24
C LEU A 51 37.85 47.67 12.66
N ASN A 52 38.31 48.82 13.15
CA ASN A 52 38.77 48.93 14.54
C ASN A 52 37.60 48.94 15.51
N ALA A 53 36.52 49.66 15.19
CA ALA A 53 35.30 49.66 15.98
C ALA A 53 34.62 48.29 15.97
N GLU A 54 34.58 47.62 14.82
CA GLU A 54 34.07 46.25 14.69
C GLU A 54 34.93 45.24 15.44
N TYR A 55 36.27 45.37 15.38
CA TYR A 55 37.21 44.55 16.15
C TYR A 55 36.95 44.63 17.67
N GLU A 56 36.82 45.84 18.22
CA GLU A 56 36.53 46.05 19.65
C GLU A 56 35.19 45.41 20.05
N GLN A 57 34.18 45.51 19.18
CA GLN A 57 32.87 44.89 19.40
C GLN A 57 32.97 43.35 19.38
N VAL A 58 33.69 42.77 18.42
CA VAL A 58 33.85 41.32 18.30
C VAL A 58 34.67 40.75 19.47
N GLN A 59 35.71 41.45 19.92
CA GLN A 59 36.45 41.06 21.13
C GLN A 59 35.56 41.09 22.38
N ALA A 60 34.78 42.16 22.54
CA ALA A 60 33.82 42.27 23.65
C ALA A 60 32.75 41.17 23.59
N ASP A 61 32.28 40.82 22.39
CA ASP A 61 31.33 39.73 22.17
C ASP A 61 31.93 38.36 22.55
N ILE A 62 33.18 38.06 22.16
CA ILE A 62 33.88 36.83 22.56
C ILE A 62 34.01 36.75 24.08
N GLU A 63 34.43 37.83 24.74
CA GLU A 63 34.55 37.86 26.21
C GLU A 63 33.20 37.72 26.92
N THR A 64 32.16 38.40 26.42
CA THR A 64 30.82 38.37 27.00
C THR A 64 30.20 36.99 26.83
N THR A 65 30.32 36.39 25.65
CA THR A 65 29.86 35.03 25.37
C THR A 65 30.63 34.02 26.22
N SER A 66 31.95 34.16 26.38
CA SER A 66 32.72 33.31 27.30
C SER A 66 32.14 33.32 28.71
N LYS A 67 31.90 34.50 29.29
CA LYS A 67 31.33 34.63 30.64
C LYS A 67 29.93 34.04 30.74
N ARG A 68 29.06 34.31 29.76
CA ARG A 68 27.68 33.79 29.74
C ARG A 68 27.66 32.27 29.64
N VAL A 69 28.47 31.70 28.75
CA VAL A 69 28.55 30.24 28.59
C VAL A 69 29.14 29.60 29.85
N ASP A 70 30.13 30.21 30.50
CA ASP A 70 30.65 29.77 31.80
C ASP A 70 29.57 29.76 32.90
N GLU A 71 28.73 30.80 32.95
CA GLU A 71 27.62 30.89 33.90
C GLU A 71 26.53 29.84 33.63
N LEU A 72 26.21 29.61 32.35
CA LEU A 72 25.24 28.60 31.92
C LEU A 72 25.73 27.18 32.26
N GLU A 73 27.00 26.87 31.98
CA GLU A 73 27.61 25.58 32.31
C GLU A 73 27.73 25.38 33.84
N ALA A 74 28.11 26.41 34.61
CA ALA A 74 28.13 26.33 36.07
C ALA A 74 26.73 26.15 36.67
N SER A 75 25.69 26.68 36.00
CA SER A 75 24.29 26.49 36.37
C SER A 75 23.82 25.09 35.99
N TRP A 76 24.26 24.56 34.85
CA TRP A 76 24.00 23.20 34.40
C TRP A 76 24.49 22.18 35.43
N GLU A 77 25.70 22.34 35.96
CA GLU A 77 26.27 21.43 36.99
C GLU A 77 25.45 21.40 38.29
N LYS A 78 24.83 22.52 38.67
CA LYS A 78 24.06 22.66 39.93
C LYS A 78 22.60 22.25 39.79
N THR A 79 22.09 22.22 38.56
CA THR A 79 20.67 21.97 38.28
C THR A 79 20.36 20.48 38.43
N GLN A 80 19.30 20.12 39.15
CA GLN A 80 18.86 18.72 39.30
C GLN A 80 17.80 18.31 38.27
N SER A 81 17.09 19.29 37.68
CA SER A 81 16.06 19.07 36.66
C SER A 81 16.70 18.85 35.28
N GLU A 82 16.40 17.72 34.64
CA GLU A 82 16.97 17.35 33.35
C GLU A 82 16.47 18.25 32.20
N MET A 83 15.18 18.60 32.18
CA MET A 83 14.62 19.56 31.21
C MET A 83 15.29 20.94 31.32
N SER A 84 15.65 21.34 32.55
CA SER A 84 16.34 22.60 32.79
C SER A 84 17.82 22.54 32.35
N ARG A 85 18.45 21.36 32.42
CA ARG A 85 19.82 21.15 31.90
C ARG A 85 19.88 21.24 30.39
N ASP A 86 18.95 20.60 29.68
CA ASP A 86 18.88 20.65 28.21
C ASP A 86 18.70 22.09 27.71
N LEU A 87 17.78 22.86 28.31
CA LEU A 87 17.58 24.27 27.97
C LEU A 87 18.84 25.13 28.18
N LEU A 88 19.58 24.92 29.28
CA LEU A 88 20.83 25.64 29.54
C LEU A 88 21.91 25.29 28.51
N GLN A 89 21.99 24.03 28.10
CA GLN A 89 22.94 23.56 27.10
C GLN A 89 22.60 24.10 25.70
N GLN A 90 21.34 24.07 25.30
CA GLN A 90 20.89 24.67 24.04
C GLN A 90 21.15 26.17 24.00
N GLN A 91 20.94 26.87 25.12
CA GLN A 91 21.26 28.30 25.22
C GLN A 91 22.76 28.57 25.09
N ALA A 92 23.61 27.76 25.72
CA ALA A 92 25.06 27.87 25.59
C ALA A 92 25.54 27.64 24.15
N VAL A 93 24.98 26.64 23.47
CA VAL A 93 25.26 26.37 22.04
C VAL A 93 24.79 27.53 21.16
N ALA A 94 23.58 28.05 21.38
CA ALA A 94 23.04 29.17 20.62
C ALA A 94 23.85 30.48 20.79
N ASP A 95 24.25 30.79 22.03
CA ASP A 95 25.12 31.94 22.32
C ASP A 95 26.48 31.77 21.63
N THR A 96 27.02 30.55 21.61
CA THR A 96 28.29 30.24 20.94
C THR A 96 28.18 30.37 19.41
N LEU A 97 27.13 29.83 18.81
CA LEU A 97 26.89 29.92 17.36
C LEU A 97 26.74 31.38 16.91
N THR A 98 26.01 32.18 17.69
CA THR A 98 25.84 33.61 17.43
C THR A 98 27.18 34.36 17.46
N MET A 99 28.06 34.01 18.41
CA MET A 99 29.40 34.58 18.49
C MET A 99 30.25 34.19 17.27
N THR A 100 30.28 32.91 16.90
CA THR A 100 31.02 32.43 15.72
C THR A 100 30.52 33.07 14.43
N GLN A 101 29.21 33.28 14.26
CA GLN A 101 28.67 33.99 13.09
C GLN A 101 29.16 35.45 13.01
N ARG A 102 29.28 36.14 14.14
CA ARG A 102 29.82 37.51 14.18
C ARG A 102 31.31 37.54 13.89
N VAL A 103 32.06 36.58 14.42
CA VAL A 103 33.48 36.42 14.11
C VAL A 103 33.67 36.15 12.61
N ASP A 104 32.92 35.21 12.03
CA ASP A 104 32.99 34.91 10.60
C ASP A 104 32.67 36.12 9.71
N ALA A 105 31.67 36.92 10.08
CA ALA A 105 31.33 38.15 9.36
C ALA A 105 32.50 39.15 9.38
N PHE A 106 33.09 39.38 10.55
CA PHE A 106 34.26 40.23 10.71
C PHE A 106 35.47 39.71 9.91
N LEU A 107 35.74 38.41 9.97
CA LEU A 107 36.84 37.79 9.22
C LEU A 107 36.63 37.92 7.70
N GLY A 108 35.38 37.85 7.23
CA GLY A 108 35.02 38.14 5.84
C GLY A 108 35.36 39.58 5.42
N HIS A 109 35.13 40.56 6.31
CA HIS A 109 35.53 41.95 6.08
C HIS A 109 37.07 42.11 6.08
N VAL A 110 37.77 41.44 7.00
CA VAL A 110 39.24 41.45 7.07
C VAL A 110 39.89 40.83 5.84
N GLU A 111 39.35 39.72 5.32
CA GLU A 111 39.86 39.10 4.07
C GLU A 111 39.65 39.97 2.83
N ALA A 112 38.59 40.79 2.81
CA ALA A 112 38.34 41.75 1.74
C ALA A 112 39.29 42.95 1.79
N SER A 113 39.95 43.19 2.93
CA SER A 113 40.90 44.30 3.10
C SER A 113 42.28 44.03 2.50
N THR A 114 42.83 45.06 1.87
CA THR A 114 44.21 45.10 1.38
C THR A 114 45.21 45.67 2.38
N VAL A 115 44.75 46.16 3.55
CA VAL A 115 45.59 46.83 4.56
C VAL A 115 46.26 45.79 5.48
N PRO A 116 47.60 45.75 5.58
CA PRO A 116 48.30 44.77 6.42
C PRO A 116 48.00 44.89 7.92
N GLU A 117 47.76 46.10 8.44
CA GLU A 117 47.42 46.33 9.85
C GLU A 117 46.05 45.76 10.21
N GLU A 118 45.08 45.81 9.30
CA GLU A 118 43.73 45.24 9.50
C GLU A 118 43.75 43.71 9.51
N ARG A 119 44.71 43.08 8.83
CA ARG A 119 44.94 41.63 8.95
C ARG A 119 45.40 41.22 10.35
N GLN A 120 46.15 42.09 11.05
CA GLN A 120 46.60 41.81 12.41
C GLN A 120 45.40 41.75 13.38
N LEU A 121 44.38 42.59 13.17
CA LEU A 121 43.13 42.55 13.93
C LEU A 121 42.41 41.20 13.74
N GLY A 122 42.33 40.71 12.50
CA GLY A 122 41.82 39.37 12.19
C GLY A 122 42.57 38.26 12.92
N VAL A 123 43.91 38.33 12.94
CA VAL A 123 44.76 37.34 13.64
C VAL A 123 44.46 37.32 15.14
N ASP A 124 44.27 38.48 15.76
CA ASP A 124 44.01 38.58 17.19
C ASP A 124 42.61 38.08 17.56
N VAL A 125 41.61 38.29 16.69
CA VAL A 125 40.27 37.71 16.82
C VAL A 125 40.30 36.18 16.68
N VAL A 126 40.94 35.63 15.63
CA VAL A 126 41.05 34.18 15.45
C VAL A 126 41.77 33.52 16.62
N ARG A 127 42.79 34.17 17.19
CA ARG A 127 43.47 33.67 18.39
C ARG A 127 42.58 33.75 19.64
N ALA A 128 41.77 34.79 19.78
CA ALA A 128 40.81 34.91 20.89
C ALA A 128 39.72 33.83 20.80
N GLU A 129 39.15 33.64 19.62
CA GLU A 129 38.15 32.61 19.36
C GLU A 129 38.73 31.19 19.56
N ASN A 130 39.95 30.93 19.10
CA ASN A 130 40.63 29.65 19.38
C ASN A 130 40.86 29.38 20.87
N ARG A 131 41.16 30.41 21.68
CA ARG A 131 41.26 30.27 23.14
C ARG A 131 39.89 29.93 23.75
N PHE A 132 38.84 30.60 23.28
CA PHE A 132 37.46 30.31 23.68
C PHE A 132 37.10 28.84 23.37
N PHE A 133 37.29 28.38 22.13
CA PHE A 133 36.96 27.00 21.75
C PHE A 133 37.80 25.96 22.50
N GLN A 134 39.08 26.26 22.76
CA GLN A 134 39.92 25.37 23.56
C GLN A 134 39.37 25.23 24.98
N SER A 135 38.98 26.33 25.62
CA SER A 135 38.35 26.29 26.95
C SER A 135 37.06 25.48 26.93
N ARG A 136 36.21 25.66 25.90
CA ARG A 136 34.97 24.89 25.75
C ARG A 136 35.24 23.40 25.54
N LEU A 137 36.24 23.05 24.74
CA LEU A 137 36.60 21.66 24.47
C LEU A 137 37.06 20.94 25.75
N GLU A 138 37.84 21.61 26.59
CA GLU A 138 38.28 21.06 27.89
C GLU A 138 37.09 20.84 28.83
N LEU A 139 36.14 21.78 28.87
CA LEU A 139 34.93 21.68 29.69
C LEU A 139 33.97 20.61 29.17
N ALA A 140 33.70 20.58 27.86
CA ALA A 140 32.87 19.56 27.23
C ALA A 140 33.45 18.15 27.46
N SER A 141 34.77 17.99 27.33
CA SER A 141 35.45 16.72 27.62
C SER A 141 35.30 16.30 29.08
N SER A 142 35.35 17.26 30.02
CA SER A 142 35.14 17.02 31.45
C SER A 142 33.68 16.64 31.76
N GLY A 143 32.72 17.35 31.18
CA GLY A 143 31.28 17.07 31.33
C GLY A 143 30.91 15.69 30.80
N LEU A 144 31.43 15.33 29.62
CA LEU A 144 31.25 14.02 29.02
C LEU A 144 31.74 12.89 29.95
N ARG A 145 32.90 13.06 30.59
CA ARG A 145 33.41 12.09 31.57
C ARG A 145 32.47 11.92 32.76
N LYS A 146 31.92 13.01 33.31
CA LYS A 146 30.94 12.97 34.40
C LYS A 146 29.64 12.27 33.99
N LEU A 147 29.17 12.50 32.76
CA LEU A 147 27.98 11.83 32.22
C LEU A 147 28.20 10.32 32.10
N PHE A 148 29.40 9.87 31.72
CA PHE A 148 29.72 8.44 31.74
C PHE A 148 29.72 7.83 33.14
N GLU A 149 30.27 8.52 34.14
CA GLU A 149 30.21 8.07 35.53
C GLU A 149 28.76 7.98 36.05
N GLN A 150 27.89 8.90 35.63
CA GLN A 150 26.46 8.88 35.96
C GLN A 150 25.72 7.76 35.22
N TYR A 151 26.07 7.49 33.96
CA TYR A 151 25.49 6.41 33.15
C TYR A 151 25.71 5.04 33.80
N GLU A 152 26.92 4.79 34.31
CA GLU A 152 27.25 3.53 35.00
C GLU A 152 26.43 3.30 36.29
N GLN A 153 25.95 4.37 36.92
CA GLN A 153 25.20 4.32 38.18
C GLN A 153 23.68 4.44 38.00
N ALA A 154 23.21 4.80 36.80
CA ALA A 154 21.81 4.97 36.51
C ALA A 154 21.15 3.64 36.10
N ASP A 155 19.84 3.50 36.32
CA ASP A 155 19.04 2.35 35.87
C ASP A 155 17.84 2.82 35.04
N GLY A 156 17.50 2.06 33.99
CA GLY A 156 16.26 2.21 33.24
C GLY A 156 16.14 3.51 32.43
N GLU A 157 15.08 4.28 32.67
CA GLU A 157 14.74 5.51 31.93
C GLU A 157 15.82 6.60 32.05
N LYS A 158 16.47 6.70 33.21
CA LYS A 158 17.57 7.65 33.45
C LYS A 158 18.79 7.36 32.60
N GLN A 159 19.07 6.07 32.31
CA GLN A 159 20.16 5.72 31.40
C GLN A 159 19.89 6.27 30.01
N LEU A 160 18.67 6.11 29.48
CA LEU A 160 18.32 6.58 28.13
C LEU A 160 18.49 8.10 27.98
N LEU A 161 18.14 8.86 29.02
CA LEU A 161 18.27 10.32 29.04
C LEU A 161 19.73 10.77 29.14
N ILE A 162 20.54 10.11 29.97
CA ILE A 162 21.99 10.36 30.02
C ILE A 162 22.65 10.08 28.67
N LEU A 163 22.19 9.06 27.94
CA LEU A 163 22.70 8.73 26.61
C LEU A 163 22.41 9.78 25.56
N LEU A 164 21.25 10.43 25.62
CA LEU A 164 20.94 11.58 24.74
C LEU A 164 21.94 12.72 25.00
N ASN A 165 22.15 13.07 26.27
CA ASN A 165 23.10 14.12 26.63
C ASN A 165 24.53 13.78 26.18
N ILE A 166 24.95 12.50 26.29
CA ILE A 166 26.26 12.05 25.80
C ILE A 166 26.41 12.29 24.28
N ASP A 167 25.37 12.00 23.51
CA ASP A 167 25.35 12.21 22.04
C ASP A 167 25.46 13.70 21.68
N ASP A 168 24.76 14.57 22.43
CA ASP A 168 24.84 16.02 22.25
C ASP A 168 26.24 16.56 22.56
N PHE A 169 26.88 16.04 23.62
CA PHE A 169 28.26 16.40 23.97
C PHE A 169 29.25 15.95 22.89
N TYR A 170 29.06 14.78 22.29
CA TYR A 170 29.91 14.33 21.19
C TYR A 170 29.77 15.22 19.96
N SER A 171 28.54 15.54 19.57
CA SER A 171 28.27 16.45 18.45
C SER A 171 28.87 17.83 18.69
N TYR A 172 28.76 18.35 19.92
CA TYR A 172 29.34 19.62 20.32
C TYR A 172 30.88 19.61 20.28
N ILE A 173 31.51 18.52 20.77
CA ILE A 173 32.98 18.36 20.70
C ILE A 173 33.45 18.31 19.24
N ASN A 174 32.75 17.56 18.37
CA ASN A 174 33.10 17.48 16.95
C ASN A 174 33.04 18.87 16.30
N TRP A 175 31.95 19.61 16.57
CA TRP A 175 31.78 20.97 16.08
C TRP A 175 32.92 21.90 16.55
N LEU A 176 33.29 21.87 17.84
CA LEU A 176 34.41 22.66 18.37
C LEU A 176 35.75 22.32 17.71
N LEU A 177 36.00 21.03 17.42
CA LEU A 177 37.20 20.59 16.72
C LEU A 177 37.21 21.08 15.26
N MET A 178 36.05 21.09 14.60
CA MET A 178 35.89 21.61 13.23
C MET A 178 36.12 23.11 13.14
N GLU A 179 35.53 23.92 14.02
CA GLU A 179 35.74 25.39 14.01
C GLU A 179 37.21 25.74 14.30
N ARG A 180 37.87 25.01 15.20
CA ARG A 180 39.31 25.20 15.44
C ARG A 180 40.17 24.79 14.25
N GLN A 181 39.78 23.76 13.52
CA GLN A 181 40.45 23.37 12.28
C GLN A 181 40.29 24.45 11.20
N LYS A 182 39.07 24.98 11.02
CA LYS A 182 38.79 26.11 10.12
C LYS A 182 39.62 27.34 10.46
N ASN A 183 39.69 27.70 11.74
CA ASN A 183 40.54 28.81 12.21
C ASN A 183 42.02 28.59 11.92
N LEU A 184 42.49 27.35 11.99
CA LEU A 184 43.86 27.00 11.68
C LEU A 184 44.17 27.11 10.19
N GLU A 185 43.25 26.64 9.34
CA GLU A 185 43.34 26.78 7.87
C GLU A 185 43.36 28.24 7.43
N LEU A 186 42.54 29.08 8.07
CA LEU A 186 42.51 30.52 7.81
C LEU A 186 43.89 31.16 8.13
N LEU A 187 44.44 30.88 9.31
CA LEU A 187 45.77 31.38 9.70
C LEU A 187 46.89 30.87 8.76
N GLN A 188 46.79 29.62 8.27
CA GLN A 188 47.69 29.08 7.26
C GLN A 188 47.55 29.81 5.92
N GLY A 189 46.33 30.13 5.50
CA GLY A 189 46.04 30.95 4.32
C GLY A 189 46.68 32.33 4.39
N TRP A 190 46.75 32.91 5.60
CA TRP A 190 47.44 34.17 5.87
C TRP A 190 48.97 34.03 6.03
N LYS A 191 49.54 32.84 5.79
CA LYS A 191 50.97 32.53 5.85
C LYS A 191 51.62 32.73 7.21
N LEU A 192 50.86 32.57 8.30
CA LEU A 192 51.39 32.60 9.66
C LEU A 192 51.97 31.25 10.07
N ASP A 193 52.99 31.26 10.93
CA ASP A 193 53.48 30.02 11.53
C ASP A 193 52.47 29.49 12.55
N THR A 194 51.80 28.40 12.17
CA THR A 194 50.79 27.71 12.98
C THR A 194 51.26 26.34 13.46
N ALA A 195 52.57 26.04 13.36
CA ALA A 195 53.10 24.70 13.66
C ALA A 195 52.88 24.28 15.13
N LYS A 196 52.74 25.23 16.05
CA LYS A 196 52.46 24.96 17.47
C LYS A 196 50.99 24.63 17.69
N GLU A 197 50.11 25.40 17.07
CA GLU A 197 48.65 25.29 17.11
C GLU A 197 48.20 23.99 16.43
N GLN A 198 48.77 23.66 15.27
CA GLN A 198 48.56 22.40 14.56
C GLN A 198 48.95 21.18 15.40
N ARG A 199 50.14 21.20 16.02
CA ARG A 199 50.56 20.11 16.91
C ARG A 199 49.66 19.95 18.12
N LYS A 200 49.07 21.05 18.61
CA LYS A 200 48.13 21.00 19.72
C LYS A 200 46.80 20.38 19.29
N LEU A 201 46.23 20.85 18.19
CA LEU A 201 44.98 20.32 17.63
C LEU A 201 45.13 18.83 17.27
N ASN A 202 46.21 18.43 16.61
CA ASN A 202 46.46 17.03 16.26
C ASN A 202 46.47 16.11 17.49
N ARG A 203 47.03 16.56 18.62
CA ARG A 203 47.00 15.79 19.88
C ARG A 203 45.60 15.69 20.48
N GLU A 204 44.81 16.74 20.39
CA GLU A 204 43.44 16.78 20.92
C GLU A 204 42.51 15.89 20.08
N VAL A 205 42.58 16.01 18.75
CA VAL A 205 41.85 15.16 17.81
C VAL A 205 42.23 13.69 17.99
N THR A 206 43.53 13.37 18.09
CA THR A 206 44.00 11.98 18.31
C THR A 206 43.49 11.41 19.64
N ARG A 207 43.59 12.18 20.74
CA ARG A 207 43.09 11.74 22.05
C ARG A 207 41.58 11.48 22.03
N TYR A 208 40.84 12.32 21.33
CA TYR A 208 39.40 12.16 21.21
C TYR A 208 39.02 10.95 20.33
N ALA A 209 39.74 10.71 19.23
CA ALA A 209 39.59 9.49 18.43
C ALA A 209 39.90 8.22 19.24
N GLU A 210 40.97 8.22 20.04
CA GLU A 210 41.31 7.12 20.96
C GLU A 210 40.18 6.87 21.96
N PHE A 211 39.64 7.94 22.55
CA PHE A 211 38.50 7.85 23.48
C PHE A 211 37.28 7.22 22.81
N MET A 212 36.91 7.70 21.62
CA MET A 212 35.80 7.16 20.83
C MET A 212 36.01 5.70 20.44
N ALA A 213 37.24 5.31 20.10
CA ALA A 213 37.58 3.94 19.78
C ALA A 213 37.45 3.00 20.99
N ILE A 214 37.93 3.43 22.16
CA ILE A 214 37.76 2.69 23.42
C ILE A 214 36.27 2.54 23.76
N TYR A 215 35.51 3.62 23.60
CA TYR A 215 34.07 3.63 23.83
C TYR A 215 33.34 2.67 22.89
N LEU A 216 33.60 2.76 21.58
CA LEU A 216 33.02 1.87 20.57
C LEU A 216 33.30 0.39 20.85
N ARG A 217 34.56 0.06 21.20
CA ARG A 217 34.97 -1.32 21.54
C ARG A 217 34.24 -1.82 22.79
N THR A 218 34.11 -0.99 23.81
CA THR A 218 33.44 -1.33 25.06
C THR A 218 31.95 -1.53 24.84
N SER A 219 31.30 -0.61 24.12
CA SER A 219 29.88 -0.66 23.83
C SER A 219 29.52 -1.87 22.96
N THR A 220 30.35 -2.18 21.96
CA THR A 220 30.20 -3.37 21.11
C THR A 220 30.29 -4.66 21.94
N ARG A 221 31.28 -4.74 22.85
CA ARG A 221 31.44 -5.91 23.72
C ARG A 221 30.25 -6.11 24.66
N GLN A 222 29.72 -5.04 25.25
CA GLN A 222 28.51 -5.12 26.08
C GLN A 222 27.30 -5.61 25.28
N LYS A 223 27.12 -5.12 24.04
CA LYS A 223 26.06 -5.59 23.13
C LYS A 223 26.18 -7.09 22.88
N GLU A 224 27.38 -7.58 22.56
CA GLU A 224 27.62 -9.01 22.34
C GLU A 224 27.32 -9.87 23.56
N LEU A 225 27.66 -9.40 24.77
CA LEU A 225 27.36 -10.11 26.02
C LEU A 225 25.85 -10.20 26.25
N LEU A 226 25.12 -9.10 26.09
CA LEU A 226 23.65 -9.08 26.19
C LEU A 226 23.00 -10.02 25.18
N GLN A 227 23.48 -10.03 23.93
CA GLN A 227 22.98 -10.93 22.90
C GLN A 227 23.26 -12.41 23.21
N ARG A 228 24.37 -12.74 23.87
CA ARG A 228 24.63 -14.11 24.34
C ARG A 228 23.68 -14.50 25.46
N GLU A 229 23.41 -13.59 26.38
CA GLU A 229 22.48 -13.82 27.50
C GLU A 229 21.05 -14.05 27.01
N ILE A 230 20.55 -13.24 26.05
CA ILE A 230 19.23 -13.43 25.42
C ILE A 230 19.04 -14.83 24.83
N LYS A 231 20.09 -15.37 24.19
CA LYS A 231 20.03 -16.72 23.59
C LYS A 231 19.81 -17.83 24.62
N THR A 232 20.17 -17.58 25.88
CA THR A 232 20.01 -18.55 26.98
C THR A 232 18.71 -18.37 27.77
N LEU A 233 17.97 -17.29 27.55
CA LEU A 233 16.77 -16.95 28.32
C LEU A 233 15.47 -17.57 27.76
N PRO A 234 14.50 -17.93 28.63
CA PRO A 234 13.13 -18.28 28.24
C PRO A 234 12.44 -17.13 27.48
N ALA A 235 11.52 -17.46 26.56
CA ALA A 235 10.90 -16.49 25.66
C ALA A 235 10.21 -15.32 26.38
N GLU A 236 9.62 -15.57 27.55
CA GLU A 236 8.90 -14.56 28.36
C GLU A 236 9.83 -13.49 28.95
N SER A 237 11.13 -13.77 29.11
CA SER A 237 12.10 -12.83 29.68
C SER A 237 12.93 -12.08 28.63
N ARG A 238 12.75 -12.36 27.33
CA ARG A 238 13.58 -11.78 26.25
C ARG A 238 13.29 -10.31 25.99
N SER A 239 12.04 -9.88 26.10
CA SER A 239 11.61 -8.51 25.76
C SER A 239 12.34 -7.42 26.57
N ALA A 240 12.57 -7.65 27.86
CA ALA A 240 13.30 -6.73 28.72
C ALA A 240 14.80 -6.61 28.35
N PHE A 241 15.40 -7.68 27.83
CA PHE A 241 16.79 -7.68 27.38
C PHE A 241 16.94 -7.17 25.94
N GLU A 242 15.94 -7.39 25.08
CA GLU A 242 15.88 -6.83 23.73
C GLU A 242 15.89 -5.29 23.77
N GLY A 243 15.17 -4.68 24.71
CA GLY A 243 15.24 -3.24 24.95
C GLY A 243 16.65 -2.75 25.30
N LYS A 244 17.38 -3.48 26.15
CA LYS A 244 18.78 -3.16 26.50
C LYS A 244 19.71 -3.30 25.28
N VAL A 245 19.51 -4.31 24.45
CA VAL A 245 20.28 -4.49 23.20
C VAL A 245 20.01 -3.36 22.22
N ALA A 246 18.76 -2.91 22.09
CA ALA A 246 18.40 -1.78 21.22
C ALA A 246 19.07 -0.48 21.69
N THR A 247 19.06 -0.20 23.00
CA THR A 247 19.80 0.94 23.59
C THR A 247 21.29 0.85 23.28
N GLN A 248 21.89 -0.34 23.45
CA GLN A 248 23.30 -0.53 23.15
C GLN A 248 23.63 -0.39 21.66
N ASP A 249 22.71 -0.80 20.78
CA ASP A 249 22.85 -0.64 19.33
C ASP A 249 22.88 0.84 18.95
N ARG A 250 22.03 1.67 19.58
CA ARG A 250 22.04 3.12 19.39
C ARG A 250 23.39 3.74 19.77
N LEU A 251 23.97 3.32 20.90
CA LEU A 251 25.28 3.82 21.35
C LEU A 251 26.41 3.44 20.43
N VAL A 252 26.38 2.22 19.93
CA VAL A 252 27.36 1.76 18.94
C VAL A 252 27.26 2.62 17.68
N ARG A 253 26.05 2.88 17.17
CA ARG A 253 25.86 3.72 15.98
C ARG A 253 26.30 5.17 16.19
N SER A 254 25.92 5.79 17.31
CA SER A 254 26.37 7.13 17.68
C SER A 254 27.90 7.19 17.78
N ALA A 255 28.53 6.22 18.45
CA ALA A 255 29.98 6.15 18.56
C ALA A 255 30.69 6.01 17.20
N VAL A 256 30.12 5.22 16.29
CA VAL A 256 30.62 5.09 14.90
C VAL A 256 30.52 6.42 14.16
N SER A 257 29.36 7.10 14.23
CA SER A 257 29.15 8.38 13.55
C SER A 257 30.14 9.44 14.03
N ASN A 258 30.25 9.59 15.35
CA ASN A 258 31.14 10.56 15.98
C ASN A 258 32.62 10.24 15.71
N LEU A 259 33.03 8.97 15.78
CA LEU A 259 34.39 8.57 15.42
C LEU A 259 34.68 8.91 13.95
N LYS A 260 33.74 8.67 13.03
CA LYS A 260 33.90 8.96 11.61
C LYS A 260 34.15 10.44 11.34
N GLU A 261 33.40 11.34 11.98
CA GLU A 261 33.60 12.79 11.83
C GLU A 261 35.02 13.22 12.23
N VAL A 262 35.54 12.66 13.32
CA VAL A 262 36.90 12.92 13.79
C VAL A 262 37.95 12.34 12.85
N LEU A 263 37.70 11.15 12.29
CA LEU A 263 38.63 10.52 11.35
C LEU A 263 38.78 11.32 10.06
N VAL A 264 37.74 12.02 9.60
CA VAL A 264 37.84 12.96 8.47
C VAL A 264 38.83 14.08 8.79
N LEU A 265 38.76 14.65 10.00
CA LEU A 265 39.72 15.67 10.45
C LEU A 265 41.14 15.09 10.56
N MET A 266 41.28 13.87 11.09
CA MET A 266 42.58 13.20 11.20
C MET A 266 43.22 12.96 9.82
N GLU A 267 42.43 12.51 8.85
CA GLU A 267 42.92 12.23 7.49
C GLU A 267 43.37 13.51 6.78
N GLN A 268 42.62 14.61 6.92
CA GLN A 268 43.04 15.93 6.40
C GLN A 268 44.39 16.39 6.97
N GLN A 269 44.70 15.99 8.21
CA GLN A 269 45.95 16.30 8.89
C GLN A 269 47.07 15.28 8.68
N GLY A 270 46.85 14.26 7.85
CA GLY A 270 47.83 13.20 7.60
C GLY A 270 48.12 12.34 8.84
N LEU A 271 47.19 12.26 9.79
CA LEU A 271 47.28 11.41 10.97
C LEU A 271 46.87 9.96 10.64
N PRO A 272 47.41 8.95 11.35
CA PRO A 272 47.05 7.55 11.11
C PRO A 272 45.58 7.28 11.46
N VAL A 273 44.85 6.70 10.52
CA VAL A 273 43.40 6.39 10.65
C VAL A 273 43.08 4.90 10.50
N GLU A 274 44.07 4.08 10.18
CA GLU A 274 43.90 2.68 9.76
C GLU A 274 43.27 1.82 10.86
N GLU A 275 43.77 1.91 12.10
CA GLU A 275 43.26 1.13 13.23
C GLU A 275 41.80 1.47 13.55
N TYR A 276 41.41 2.74 13.42
CA TYR A 276 40.05 3.20 13.69
C TYR A 276 39.07 2.76 12.61
N ASN A 277 39.48 2.82 11.34
CA ASN A 277 38.68 2.33 10.22
C ASN A 277 38.47 0.81 10.31
N GLU A 278 39.48 0.05 10.71
CA GLU A 278 39.35 -1.37 10.98
C GLU A 278 38.32 -1.64 12.10
N LEU A 279 38.34 -0.84 13.17
CA LEU A 279 37.39 -0.95 14.27
C LEU A 279 35.94 -0.66 13.83
N ILE A 280 35.71 0.45 13.11
CA ILE A 280 34.37 0.78 12.57
C ILE A 280 33.88 -0.37 11.70
N PHE A 281 34.72 -0.86 10.79
CA PHE A 281 34.37 -1.95 9.90
C PHE A 281 34.01 -3.24 10.66
N LYS A 282 34.82 -3.64 11.65
CA LYS A 282 34.55 -4.83 12.48
C LYS A 282 33.24 -4.71 13.25
N THR A 283 32.87 -3.50 13.66
CA THR A 283 31.64 -3.26 14.42
C THR A 283 30.39 -3.22 13.53
N THR A 284 30.46 -2.59 12.35
CA THR A 284 29.28 -2.33 11.51
C THR A 284 29.06 -3.39 10.43
N GLY A 285 30.12 -4.07 10.00
CA GLY A 285 30.12 -5.00 8.87
C GLY A 285 29.89 -4.31 7.51
N ASN A 286 29.84 -2.98 7.48
CA ASN A 286 29.54 -2.19 6.29
C ASN A 286 30.79 -1.44 5.81
N LEU A 287 31.27 -1.81 4.61
CA LEU A 287 32.42 -1.17 3.97
C LEU A 287 32.18 0.30 3.61
N ALA A 288 30.93 0.73 3.43
CA ALA A 288 30.58 2.12 3.12
C ALA A 288 30.69 3.06 4.35
N GLU A 289 30.74 2.50 5.57
CA GLU A 289 30.80 3.28 6.80
C GLU A 289 32.22 3.62 7.24
N ALA A 290 33.23 2.89 6.76
CA ALA A 290 34.64 3.21 6.96
C ALA A 290 35.06 4.41 6.09
N VAL A 291 35.93 5.29 6.61
CA VAL A 291 36.48 6.41 5.83
C VAL A 291 37.36 5.84 4.72
N VAL A 292 37.04 6.19 3.47
CA VAL A 292 37.62 5.58 2.26
C VAL A 292 39.04 6.09 2.03
N SER A 293 40.02 5.52 2.73
CA SER A 293 41.45 5.70 2.44
C SER A 293 42.05 4.47 1.79
N ILE A 294 42.96 4.66 0.83
CA ILE A 294 43.63 3.57 0.09
C ILE A 294 44.44 2.65 1.04
N GLY A 295 44.96 3.20 2.14
CA GLY A 295 45.67 2.46 3.19
C GLY A 295 44.74 1.62 4.05
N ALA A 296 43.63 2.19 4.53
CA ALA A 296 42.62 1.47 5.31
C ALA A 296 41.95 0.38 4.47
N MET A 297 41.73 0.63 3.18
CA MET A 297 41.17 -0.37 2.26
C MET A 297 42.09 -1.59 2.14
N ARG A 298 43.41 -1.44 2.14
CA ARG A 298 44.35 -2.57 2.11
C ARG A 298 44.29 -3.38 3.41
N THR A 299 44.26 -2.73 4.57
CA THR A 299 44.21 -3.39 5.89
C THR A 299 42.87 -4.09 6.13
N VAL A 300 41.76 -3.42 5.80
CA VAL A 300 40.41 -3.97 5.86
C VAL A 300 40.26 -5.12 4.87
N LEU A 301 40.81 -5.03 3.65
CA LEU A 301 40.75 -6.13 2.67
C LEU A 301 41.61 -7.33 3.08
N SER A 302 42.80 -7.11 3.66
CA SER A 302 43.62 -8.20 4.21
C SER A 302 42.99 -8.83 5.46
N GLY A 303 42.42 -8.01 6.34
CA GLY A 303 41.68 -8.48 7.52
C GLY A 303 40.41 -9.23 7.12
N LEU A 304 39.67 -8.74 6.12
CA LEU A 304 38.54 -9.42 5.52
C LEU A 304 38.92 -10.79 4.96
N TRP A 305 40.08 -10.91 4.32
CA TRP A 305 40.54 -12.17 3.77
C TRP A 305 40.85 -13.18 4.89
N ASP A 306 41.56 -12.76 5.92
CA ASP A 306 41.95 -13.60 7.06
C ASP A 306 40.76 -13.94 7.97
N ASP A 307 39.89 -12.98 8.27
CA ASP A 307 38.68 -13.16 9.06
C ASP A 307 37.62 -13.96 8.30
N SER A 308 37.48 -13.78 6.99
CA SER A 308 36.60 -14.63 6.17
C SER A 308 37.10 -16.06 6.13
N LEU A 309 38.41 -16.30 6.03
CA LEU A 309 38.98 -17.64 6.05
C LEU A 309 38.85 -18.29 7.44
N ASN A 310 38.99 -17.53 8.52
CA ASN A 310 38.83 -18.04 9.89
C ASN A 310 37.36 -18.23 10.28
N TRP A 311 36.46 -17.32 9.90
CA TRP A 311 35.01 -17.47 10.04
C TRP A 311 34.51 -18.65 9.22
N LEU A 312 34.98 -18.81 7.98
CA LEU A 312 34.65 -19.97 7.15
C LEU A 312 35.17 -21.24 7.84
N LYS A 313 36.43 -21.34 8.25
CA LYS A 313 36.96 -22.52 8.97
C LYS A 313 36.18 -22.86 10.24
N THR A 314 35.75 -21.86 11.00
CA THR A 314 35.04 -22.07 12.28
C THR A 314 33.56 -22.40 12.07
N ASN A 315 32.92 -21.81 11.06
CA ASN A 315 31.49 -22.01 10.76
C ASN A 315 31.24 -23.05 9.65
N LEU A 316 32.29 -23.58 9.01
CA LEU A 316 32.20 -24.58 7.94
C LEU A 316 31.36 -25.76 8.40
N GLY A 317 31.55 -26.27 9.62
CA GLY A 317 30.72 -27.36 10.16
C GLY A 317 29.23 -27.01 10.29
N GLY A 318 28.91 -25.77 10.70
CA GLY A 318 27.53 -25.29 10.83
C GLY A 318 26.87 -24.99 9.49
N ILE A 319 27.61 -24.43 8.54
CA ILE A 319 27.12 -24.15 7.18
C ILE A 319 26.97 -25.44 6.39
N LEU A 320 27.93 -26.36 6.47
CA LEU A 320 27.81 -27.69 5.86
C LEU A 320 26.63 -28.45 6.44
N SER A 321 26.40 -28.43 7.77
CA SER A 321 25.25 -29.14 8.34
C SER A 321 23.91 -28.54 7.89
N ARG A 322 23.79 -27.21 7.80
CA ARG A 322 22.59 -26.55 7.25
C ARG A 322 22.40 -26.80 5.76
N LEU A 323 23.46 -26.81 4.96
CA LEU A 323 23.41 -27.12 3.53
C LEU A 323 23.08 -28.60 3.27
N VAL A 324 23.62 -29.51 4.09
CA VAL A 324 23.28 -30.93 4.03
C VAL A 324 21.81 -31.14 4.43
N LEU A 325 21.34 -30.44 5.46
CA LEU A 325 19.93 -30.49 5.86
C LEU A 325 19.01 -29.92 4.77
N PHE A 326 19.38 -28.79 4.16
CA PHE A 326 18.68 -28.22 3.02
C PHE A 326 18.63 -29.20 1.83
N ALA A 327 19.77 -29.79 1.47
CA ALA A 327 19.85 -30.77 0.38
C ALA A 327 19.03 -32.03 0.68
N ALA A 328 19.03 -32.49 1.94
CA ALA A 328 18.21 -33.62 2.37
C ALA A 328 16.71 -33.31 2.26
N LEU A 329 16.27 -32.14 2.76
CA LEU A 329 14.87 -31.69 2.67
C LEU A 329 14.43 -31.51 1.22
N MET A 330 15.29 -30.94 0.37
CA MET A 330 15.04 -30.83 -1.06
C MET A 330 14.97 -32.21 -1.75
N GLY A 331 15.83 -33.15 -1.36
CA GLY A 331 15.79 -34.53 -1.82
C GLY A 331 14.46 -35.21 -1.48
N VAL A 332 13.97 -35.02 -0.24
CA VAL A 332 12.65 -35.49 0.21
C VAL A 332 11.53 -34.82 -0.58
N ALA A 333 11.57 -33.50 -0.77
CA ALA A 333 10.56 -32.78 -1.54
C ALA A 333 10.46 -33.26 -2.99
N VAL A 334 11.60 -33.48 -3.65
CA VAL A 334 11.64 -34.04 -5.01
C VAL A 334 11.13 -35.48 -5.03
N PHE A 335 11.46 -36.29 -4.03
CA PHE A 335 10.93 -37.65 -3.90
C PHE A 335 9.40 -37.65 -3.76
N ILE A 336 8.85 -36.82 -2.87
CA ILE A 336 7.41 -36.65 -2.69
C ILE A 336 6.77 -36.13 -3.98
N SER A 337 7.37 -35.14 -4.65
CA SER A 337 6.86 -34.62 -5.93
C SER A 337 6.76 -35.72 -6.99
N ARG A 338 7.75 -36.62 -7.09
CA ARG A 338 7.68 -37.78 -7.99
C ARG A 338 6.53 -38.73 -7.62
N LEU A 339 6.31 -38.94 -6.32
CA LEU A 339 5.22 -39.79 -5.83
C LEU A 339 3.84 -39.19 -6.14
N VAL A 340 3.69 -37.89 -5.90
CA VAL A 340 2.48 -37.12 -6.21
C VAL A 340 2.23 -37.10 -7.72
N ARG A 341 3.24 -36.82 -8.55
CA ARG A 341 3.11 -36.85 -10.01
C ARG A 341 2.62 -38.21 -10.50
N ARG A 342 3.20 -39.31 -10.01
CA ARG A 342 2.74 -40.67 -10.34
C ARG A 342 1.32 -40.95 -9.85
N GLY A 343 0.95 -40.43 -8.67
CA GLY A 343 -0.40 -40.55 -8.11
C GLY A 343 -1.43 -39.84 -8.99
N ILE A 344 -1.15 -38.58 -9.35
CA ILE A 344 -1.97 -37.78 -10.25
C ILE A 344 -2.03 -38.45 -11.63
N GLU A 345 -0.90 -38.83 -12.20
CA GLU A 345 -0.83 -39.52 -13.51
C GLU A 345 -1.74 -40.75 -13.53
N ARG A 346 -1.67 -41.62 -12.52
CA ARG A 346 -2.56 -42.80 -12.41
C ARG A 346 -4.04 -42.42 -12.28
N ALA A 347 -4.34 -41.34 -11.57
CA ALA A 347 -5.73 -40.89 -11.39
C ALA A 347 -6.30 -40.32 -12.70
N VAL A 348 -5.53 -39.52 -13.43
CA VAL A 348 -6.02 -38.82 -14.63
C VAL A 348 -5.93 -39.70 -15.90
N THR A 349 -5.00 -40.65 -15.97
CA THR A 349 -4.90 -41.63 -17.09
C THR A 349 -5.82 -42.85 -16.93
N HIS A 350 -6.59 -42.93 -15.84
CA HIS A 350 -7.51 -44.04 -15.61
C HIS A 350 -8.56 -44.08 -16.74
N ARG A 351 -8.78 -45.25 -17.36
CA ARG A 351 -9.58 -45.46 -18.61
C ARG A 351 -11.01 -44.90 -18.65
N LYS A 352 -11.56 -44.44 -17.51
CA LYS A 352 -12.90 -43.82 -17.43
C LYS A 352 -12.85 -42.29 -17.47
N ALA A 353 -11.67 -41.68 -17.37
CA ALA A 353 -11.47 -40.25 -17.38
C ALA A 353 -11.15 -39.80 -18.81
N HIS A 354 -12.14 -39.24 -19.51
CA HIS A 354 -11.99 -38.72 -20.88
C HIS A 354 -11.28 -37.35 -20.90
N PHE A 355 -10.17 -37.19 -20.18
CA PHE A 355 -9.41 -35.94 -20.19
C PHE A 355 -8.50 -35.87 -21.41
N SER A 356 -8.44 -34.70 -22.06
CA SER A 356 -7.41 -34.40 -23.06
C SER A 356 -6.02 -34.53 -22.45
N THR A 357 -5.03 -34.95 -23.24
CA THR A 357 -3.62 -35.04 -22.84
C THR A 357 -3.11 -33.73 -22.22
N LEU A 358 -3.55 -32.59 -22.75
CA LEU A 358 -3.16 -31.27 -22.27
C LEU A 358 -3.65 -30.99 -20.83
N VAL A 359 -4.85 -31.46 -20.49
CA VAL A 359 -5.41 -31.33 -19.12
C VAL A 359 -4.68 -32.26 -18.16
N GLN A 360 -4.32 -33.46 -18.61
CA GLN A 360 -3.53 -34.42 -17.82
C GLN A 360 -2.17 -33.82 -17.46
N ASP A 361 -1.45 -33.31 -18.46
CA ASP A 361 -0.13 -32.70 -18.29
C ASP A 361 -0.17 -31.48 -17.38
N PHE A 362 -1.23 -30.67 -17.45
CA PHE A 362 -1.44 -29.53 -16.57
C PHE A 362 -1.51 -29.95 -15.10
N PHE A 363 -2.38 -30.91 -14.74
CA PHE A 363 -2.52 -31.34 -13.35
C PHE A 363 -1.27 -32.03 -12.81
N ILE A 364 -0.61 -32.88 -13.61
CA ILE A 364 0.64 -33.55 -13.22
C ILE A 364 1.74 -32.50 -12.96
N THR A 365 1.85 -31.49 -13.83
CA THR A 365 2.87 -30.46 -13.74
C THR A 365 2.62 -29.52 -12.56
N VAL A 366 1.40 -28.98 -12.43
CA VAL A 366 1.04 -28.06 -11.36
C VAL A 366 1.15 -28.74 -10.00
N GLY A 367 0.56 -29.93 -9.83
CA GLY A 367 0.61 -30.66 -8.55
C GLY A 367 2.04 -31.01 -8.15
N GLY A 368 2.87 -31.46 -9.09
CA GLY A 368 4.27 -31.76 -8.83
C GLY A 368 5.11 -30.53 -8.52
N ASN A 369 4.89 -29.41 -9.21
CA ASN A 369 5.63 -28.16 -8.98
C ASN A 369 5.25 -27.52 -7.63
N LEU A 370 3.97 -27.53 -7.25
CA LEU A 370 3.52 -27.02 -5.96
C LEU A 370 4.22 -27.72 -4.79
N VAL A 371 4.35 -29.05 -4.85
CA VAL A 371 5.07 -29.82 -3.82
C VAL A 371 6.54 -29.40 -3.72
N VAL A 372 7.19 -29.15 -4.86
CA VAL A 372 8.60 -28.70 -4.87
C VAL A 372 8.71 -27.28 -4.31
N ILE A 373 7.81 -26.36 -4.66
CA ILE A 373 7.80 -24.98 -4.13
C ILE A 373 7.59 -25.00 -2.62
N ILE A 374 6.61 -25.77 -2.12
CA ILE A 374 6.37 -25.92 -0.69
C ILE A 374 7.62 -26.50 -0.01
N GLY A 375 8.18 -27.58 -0.56
CA GLY A 375 9.40 -28.18 -0.03
C GLY A 375 10.59 -27.23 0.01
N LEU A 376 10.74 -26.38 -1.01
CA LEU A 376 11.76 -25.32 -1.06
C LEU A 376 11.56 -24.31 0.06
N LEU A 377 10.33 -23.84 0.28
CA LEU A 377 10.02 -22.92 1.38
C LEU A 377 10.37 -23.56 2.73
N PHE A 378 9.95 -24.80 2.98
CA PHE A 378 10.32 -25.52 4.22
C PHE A 378 11.84 -25.66 4.38
N ALA A 379 12.56 -25.96 3.29
CA ALA A 379 14.02 -26.08 3.33
C ALA A 379 14.70 -24.73 3.65
N LEU A 380 14.23 -23.63 3.05
CA LEU A 380 14.74 -22.27 3.31
C LEU A 380 14.45 -21.81 4.75
N ALA A 381 13.26 -22.11 5.28
CA ALA A 381 12.91 -21.83 6.68
C ALA A 381 13.89 -22.52 7.65
N GLN A 382 14.21 -23.79 7.38
CA GLN A 382 15.10 -24.56 8.25
C GLN A 382 16.57 -24.08 8.20
N VAL A 383 16.97 -23.43 7.11
CA VAL A 383 18.30 -22.78 7.00
C VAL A 383 18.36 -21.48 7.81
N GLY A 384 17.21 -20.96 8.25
CA GLY A 384 17.08 -19.74 9.07
C GLY A 384 16.84 -18.47 8.25
N LEU A 385 16.37 -18.59 7.01
CA LEU A 385 15.96 -17.44 6.20
C LEU A 385 14.57 -16.98 6.61
N ASP A 386 14.39 -15.65 6.73
CA ASP A 386 13.08 -15.07 6.94
C ASP A 386 12.24 -15.19 5.66
N LEU A 387 11.17 -15.97 5.74
CA LEU A 387 10.24 -16.19 4.62
C LEU A 387 9.09 -15.19 4.62
N THR A 388 9.02 -14.27 5.57
CA THR A 388 7.92 -13.29 5.69
C THR A 388 7.68 -12.53 4.39
N PRO A 389 8.70 -12.00 3.68
CA PRO A 389 8.47 -11.30 2.41
C PRO A 389 7.93 -12.22 1.32
N VAL A 390 8.44 -13.45 1.22
CA VAL A 390 8.02 -14.43 0.21
C VAL A 390 6.59 -14.90 0.47
N LEU A 391 6.25 -15.21 1.72
CA LEU A 391 4.90 -15.60 2.13
C LEU A 391 3.92 -14.44 1.94
N THR A 392 4.33 -13.21 2.22
CA THR A 392 3.50 -12.01 1.96
C THR A 392 3.22 -11.86 0.46
N GLY A 393 4.25 -11.97 -0.39
CA GLY A 393 4.08 -11.93 -1.84
C GLY A 393 3.20 -13.06 -2.38
N LEU A 394 3.39 -14.29 -1.89
CA LEU A 394 2.53 -15.43 -2.23
C LEU A 394 1.09 -15.26 -1.74
N GLY A 395 0.89 -14.64 -0.57
CA GLY A 395 -0.43 -14.31 -0.05
C GLY A 395 -1.18 -13.35 -0.97
N VAL A 396 -0.53 -12.25 -1.38
CA VAL A 396 -1.11 -11.30 -2.34
C VAL A 396 -1.38 -11.97 -3.68
N ALA A 397 -0.42 -12.73 -4.22
CA ALA A 397 -0.62 -13.46 -5.47
C ALA A 397 -1.77 -14.47 -5.38
N GLY A 398 -1.90 -15.16 -4.24
CA GLY A 398 -2.99 -16.09 -3.96
C GLY A 398 -4.36 -15.42 -3.94
N ILE A 399 -4.47 -14.23 -3.35
CA ILE A 399 -5.70 -13.42 -3.37
C ILE A 399 -6.09 -13.03 -4.80
N VAL A 400 -5.12 -12.54 -5.59
CA VAL A 400 -5.37 -12.15 -7.00
C VAL A 400 -5.82 -13.34 -7.83
N ILE A 401 -5.14 -14.49 -7.70
CA ILE A 401 -5.54 -15.74 -8.38
C ILE A 401 -6.92 -16.20 -7.90
N GLY A 402 -7.21 -16.08 -6.60
CA GLY A 402 -8.51 -16.41 -6.02
C GLY A 402 -9.64 -15.58 -6.62
N PHE A 403 -9.45 -14.26 -6.74
CA PHE A 403 -10.41 -13.39 -7.42
C PHE A 403 -10.58 -13.73 -8.90
N ALA A 404 -9.48 -14.04 -9.60
CA ALA A 404 -9.55 -14.46 -11.00
C ALA A 404 -10.32 -15.79 -11.21
N LEU A 405 -10.31 -16.67 -10.22
CA LEU A 405 -11.00 -17.97 -10.27
C LEU A 405 -12.40 -17.97 -9.62
N GLN A 406 -12.82 -16.84 -9.05
CA GLN A 406 -14.07 -16.72 -8.29
C GLN A 406 -15.29 -17.23 -9.08
N ASP A 407 -15.44 -16.79 -10.34
CA ASP A 407 -16.59 -17.19 -11.18
C ASP A 407 -16.57 -18.66 -11.55
N THR A 408 -15.37 -19.22 -11.78
CA THR A 408 -15.22 -20.65 -12.11
C THR A 408 -15.59 -21.52 -10.91
N LEU A 409 -15.13 -21.12 -9.71
CA LEU A 409 -15.45 -21.83 -8.47
C LEU A 409 -16.94 -21.71 -8.11
N SER A 410 -17.54 -20.53 -8.33
CA SER A 410 -18.98 -20.30 -8.16
C SER A 410 -19.80 -21.24 -9.05
N ASN A 411 -19.46 -21.34 -10.33
CA ASN A 411 -20.13 -22.26 -11.26
C ASN A 411 -19.99 -23.72 -10.83
N PHE A 412 -18.79 -24.13 -10.41
CA PHE A 412 -18.55 -25.48 -9.90
C PHE A 412 -19.40 -25.80 -8.66
N ALA A 413 -19.45 -24.88 -7.69
CA ALA A 413 -20.24 -25.03 -6.47
C ALA A 413 -21.75 -25.10 -6.78
N SER A 414 -22.25 -24.21 -7.65
CA SER A 414 -23.65 -24.23 -8.10
C SER A 414 -24.00 -25.51 -8.84
N GLY A 415 -23.11 -26.01 -9.70
CA GLY A 415 -23.32 -27.32 -10.36
C GLY A 415 -23.40 -28.46 -9.36
N MET A 416 -22.55 -28.46 -8.33
CA MET A 416 -22.61 -29.45 -7.26
C MET A 416 -23.93 -29.37 -6.48
N MET A 417 -24.42 -28.16 -6.18
CA MET A 417 -25.71 -27.97 -5.50
C MET A 417 -26.89 -28.46 -6.34
N ILE A 418 -26.89 -28.20 -7.65
CA ILE A 418 -27.92 -28.74 -8.56
C ILE A 418 -27.90 -30.27 -8.54
N LEU A 419 -26.72 -30.90 -8.56
CA LEU A 419 -26.62 -32.37 -8.51
C LEU A 419 -27.07 -32.98 -7.18
N ILE A 420 -26.83 -32.28 -6.06
CA ILE A 420 -27.20 -32.72 -4.71
C ILE A 420 -28.71 -32.60 -4.50
N TYR A 421 -29.27 -31.41 -4.75
CA TYR A 421 -30.67 -31.11 -4.47
C TYR A 421 -31.62 -31.51 -5.60
N ARG A 422 -31.09 -31.70 -6.81
CA ARG A 422 -31.84 -32.06 -8.03
C ARG A 422 -33.15 -31.29 -8.20
N PRO A 423 -33.13 -29.94 -8.27
CA PRO A 423 -34.32 -29.16 -8.59
C PRO A 423 -34.89 -29.47 -9.99
N PHE A 424 -34.07 -30.06 -10.86
CA PHE A 424 -34.42 -30.62 -12.16
C PHE A 424 -33.37 -31.67 -12.56
N ASP A 425 -33.70 -32.53 -13.52
CA ASP A 425 -32.79 -33.54 -14.07
C ASP A 425 -32.69 -33.45 -15.61
N VAL A 426 -31.74 -34.20 -16.19
CA VAL A 426 -31.59 -34.30 -17.64
C VAL A 426 -32.87 -34.88 -18.25
N GLY A 427 -33.43 -34.17 -19.22
CA GLY A 427 -34.70 -34.50 -19.85
C GLY A 427 -35.87 -33.64 -19.41
N ASP A 428 -35.74 -32.90 -18.29
CA ASP A 428 -36.80 -31.98 -17.86
C ASP A 428 -36.92 -30.77 -18.78
N TYR A 429 -38.13 -30.23 -18.89
CA TYR A 429 -38.37 -28.93 -19.50
C TYR A 429 -38.39 -27.87 -18.41
N VAL A 430 -37.46 -26.92 -18.48
CA VAL A 430 -37.24 -25.92 -17.43
C VAL A 430 -37.17 -24.52 -18.03
N GLU A 431 -37.53 -23.54 -17.23
CA GLU A 431 -37.24 -22.12 -17.46
C GLU A 431 -36.28 -21.67 -16.35
N ALA A 432 -35.01 -21.48 -16.72
CA ALA A 432 -33.93 -21.18 -15.78
C ALA A 432 -32.79 -20.40 -16.46
N GLY A 433 -32.14 -19.48 -15.73
CA GLY A 433 -31.04 -18.66 -16.27
C GLY A 433 -31.45 -17.74 -17.43
N GLY A 434 -32.75 -17.40 -17.50
CA GLY A 434 -33.37 -16.64 -18.58
C GLY A 434 -33.63 -17.41 -19.88
N VAL A 435 -33.56 -18.75 -19.86
CA VAL A 435 -33.83 -19.60 -21.03
C VAL A 435 -34.87 -20.68 -20.69
N ALA A 436 -35.84 -20.89 -21.57
CA ALA A 436 -36.81 -21.98 -21.48
C ALA A 436 -36.49 -23.08 -22.50
N GLY A 437 -36.37 -24.33 -22.03
CA GLY A 437 -36.06 -25.45 -22.91
C GLY A 437 -35.89 -26.78 -22.18
N LYS A 438 -35.65 -27.84 -22.95
CA LYS A 438 -35.36 -29.18 -22.45
C LYS A 438 -33.90 -29.30 -22.04
N VAL A 439 -33.64 -29.77 -20.82
CA VAL A 439 -32.28 -30.00 -20.31
C VAL A 439 -31.65 -31.18 -21.04
N GLY A 440 -30.57 -30.93 -21.77
CA GLY A 440 -29.89 -31.93 -22.59
C GLY A 440 -28.71 -32.61 -21.90
N LYS A 441 -27.78 -31.82 -21.35
CA LYS A 441 -26.60 -32.33 -20.62
C LYS A 441 -26.26 -31.37 -19.49
N MET A 442 -25.82 -31.92 -18.36
CA MET A 442 -25.35 -31.13 -17.23
C MET A 442 -23.87 -31.44 -16.98
N SER A 443 -23.06 -30.40 -16.80
CA SER A 443 -21.68 -30.49 -16.34
C SER A 443 -21.55 -29.78 -14.99
N LEU A 444 -20.37 -29.88 -14.36
CA LEU A 444 -20.12 -29.20 -13.10
C LEU A 444 -20.14 -27.67 -13.23
N VAL A 445 -19.87 -27.12 -14.42
CA VAL A 445 -19.77 -25.66 -14.63
C VAL A 445 -20.91 -25.05 -15.45
N ASN A 446 -21.60 -25.85 -16.26
CA ASN A 446 -22.70 -25.38 -17.10
C ASN A 446 -23.78 -26.44 -17.29
N THR A 447 -24.96 -25.99 -17.69
CA THR A 447 -26.08 -26.82 -18.11
C THR A 447 -26.44 -26.48 -19.55
N THR A 448 -26.60 -27.51 -20.37
CA THR A 448 -27.01 -27.40 -21.77
C THR A 448 -28.53 -27.49 -21.86
N ILE A 449 -29.18 -26.42 -22.29
CA ILE A 449 -30.63 -26.32 -22.47
C ILE A 449 -30.92 -26.24 -23.98
N ARG A 450 -31.84 -27.08 -24.47
CA ARG A 450 -32.28 -27.10 -25.87
C ARG A 450 -33.69 -26.55 -25.99
N THR A 451 -33.87 -25.49 -26.76
CA THR A 451 -35.18 -24.86 -27.00
C THR A 451 -36.04 -25.67 -27.98
N PHE A 452 -37.33 -25.33 -28.10
CA PHE A 452 -38.24 -25.98 -29.04
C PHE A 452 -37.86 -25.79 -30.51
N ASP A 453 -37.21 -24.67 -30.85
CA ASP A 453 -36.65 -24.40 -32.18
C ASP A 453 -35.25 -25.00 -32.38
N ASN A 454 -34.85 -25.95 -31.51
CA ASN A 454 -33.62 -26.74 -31.59
C ASN A 454 -32.31 -25.93 -31.48
N GLN A 455 -32.34 -24.75 -30.83
CA GLN A 455 -31.15 -24.02 -30.43
C GLN A 455 -30.55 -24.61 -29.15
N VAL A 456 -29.23 -24.49 -28.99
CA VAL A 456 -28.51 -25.04 -27.83
C VAL A 456 -27.88 -23.91 -27.04
N PHE A 457 -28.38 -23.71 -25.83
CA PHE A 457 -27.85 -22.75 -24.86
C PHE A 457 -26.97 -23.47 -23.85
N MET A 458 -25.73 -22.99 -23.66
CA MET A 458 -24.88 -23.41 -22.55
C MET A 458 -24.95 -22.34 -21.47
N VAL A 459 -25.71 -22.63 -20.42
CA VAL A 459 -25.97 -21.67 -19.34
C VAL A 459 -25.03 -21.99 -18.17
N PRO A 460 -24.27 -21.00 -17.66
CA PRO A 460 -23.45 -21.20 -16.47
C PRO A 460 -24.30 -21.62 -15.26
N ASN A 461 -23.83 -22.60 -14.49
CA ASN A 461 -24.60 -23.14 -13.36
C ASN A 461 -24.84 -22.10 -12.26
N ALA A 462 -23.91 -21.17 -12.06
CA ALA A 462 -24.08 -20.07 -11.11
C ALA A 462 -25.28 -19.20 -11.45
N LYS A 463 -25.54 -18.96 -12.75
CA LYS A 463 -26.70 -18.20 -13.21
C LYS A 463 -28.01 -18.92 -12.94
N ILE A 464 -28.04 -20.24 -13.18
CA ILE A 464 -29.23 -21.07 -12.92
C ILE A 464 -29.55 -21.10 -11.42
N TRP A 465 -28.53 -21.34 -10.59
CA TRP A 465 -28.72 -21.47 -9.14
C TRP A 465 -29.01 -20.13 -8.45
N GLY A 466 -28.49 -19.03 -8.99
CA GLY A 466 -28.72 -17.69 -8.47
C GLY A 466 -30.07 -17.07 -8.84
N GLU A 467 -30.82 -17.70 -9.75
CA GLU A 467 -32.13 -17.22 -10.23
C GLU A 467 -33.26 -18.20 -9.86
N THR A 468 -34.51 -17.81 -10.09
CA THR A 468 -35.66 -18.70 -9.91
C THR A 468 -35.65 -19.81 -10.97
N ILE A 469 -35.77 -21.06 -10.51
CA ILE A 469 -35.85 -22.25 -11.37
C ILE A 469 -37.30 -22.68 -11.47
N LYS A 470 -37.89 -22.60 -12.65
CA LYS A 470 -39.24 -23.10 -12.91
C LYS A 470 -39.17 -24.42 -13.68
N ASN A 471 -39.31 -25.52 -12.96
CA ASN A 471 -39.37 -26.85 -13.56
C ASN A 471 -40.80 -27.16 -14.00
N ILE A 472 -41.01 -27.24 -15.31
CA ILE A 472 -42.33 -27.39 -15.92
C ILE A 472 -42.74 -28.87 -15.95
N THR A 473 -41.78 -29.79 -15.96
CA THR A 473 -42.02 -31.25 -16.01
C THR A 473 -41.89 -31.96 -14.67
N SER A 474 -41.54 -31.25 -13.60
CA SER A 474 -41.44 -31.82 -12.25
C SER A 474 -42.75 -32.45 -11.79
N GLU A 475 -43.88 -31.79 -12.08
CA GLU A 475 -45.21 -32.29 -11.76
C GLU A 475 -45.79 -33.05 -12.95
N ARG A 476 -46.50 -34.16 -12.66
CA ARG A 476 -47.12 -35.00 -13.71
C ARG A 476 -48.43 -34.45 -14.25
N ILE A 477 -49.05 -33.53 -13.52
CA ILE A 477 -50.32 -32.90 -13.88
C ILE A 477 -50.14 -31.39 -13.98
N ARG A 478 -50.78 -30.77 -14.96
CA ARG A 478 -50.71 -29.34 -15.20
C ARG A 478 -52.08 -28.78 -15.55
N ARG A 479 -52.31 -27.53 -15.17
CA ARG A 479 -53.50 -26.79 -15.54
C ARG A 479 -53.24 -26.06 -16.85
N VAL A 480 -54.13 -26.22 -17.82
CA VAL A 480 -54.15 -25.43 -19.05
C VAL A 480 -54.99 -24.19 -18.76
N ASP A 481 -54.46 -22.99 -19.00
CA ASP A 481 -55.19 -21.75 -18.80
C ASP A 481 -55.64 -21.22 -20.17
N LEU A 482 -56.94 -21.29 -20.44
CA LEU A 482 -57.59 -20.81 -21.66
C LEU A 482 -58.56 -19.68 -21.33
N VAL A 483 -58.73 -18.75 -22.28
CA VAL A 483 -59.70 -17.65 -22.18
C VAL A 483 -60.46 -17.55 -23.50
N PHE A 484 -61.79 -17.54 -23.43
CA PHE A 484 -62.67 -17.39 -24.59
C PHE A 484 -63.64 -16.24 -24.36
N GLY A 485 -63.63 -15.26 -25.27
CA GLY A 485 -64.53 -14.11 -25.25
C GLY A 485 -65.75 -14.32 -26.13
N VAL A 486 -66.93 -14.00 -25.62
CA VAL A 486 -68.21 -14.04 -26.34
C VAL A 486 -68.88 -12.66 -26.36
N ALA A 487 -69.89 -12.44 -27.20
CA ALA A 487 -70.57 -11.15 -27.27
C ALA A 487 -71.41 -10.91 -26.01
N TYR A 488 -71.58 -9.63 -25.63
CA TYR A 488 -72.42 -9.24 -24.48
C TYR A 488 -73.89 -9.66 -24.61
N THR A 489 -74.36 -9.94 -25.82
CA THR A 489 -75.72 -10.38 -26.12
C THR A 489 -75.91 -11.90 -26.00
N ASP A 490 -74.82 -12.67 -25.94
CA ASP A 490 -74.89 -14.12 -25.86
C ASP A 490 -75.31 -14.59 -24.45
N ASN A 491 -76.00 -15.72 -24.38
CA ASN A 491 -76.47 -16.26 -23.10
C ASN A 491 -75.31 -16.89 -22.31
N VAL A 492 -75.06 -16.37 -21.11
CA VAL A 492 -73.94 -16.78 -20.24
C VAL A 492 -74.05 -18.25 -19.84
N GLU A 493 -75.24 -18.71 -19.40
CA GLU A 493 -75.45 -20.08 -18.95
C GLU A 493 -75.26 -21.10 -20.07
N GLN A 494 -75.69 -20.77 -21.29
CA GLN A 494 -75.52 -21.59 -22.48
C GLN A 494 -74.04 -21.74 -22.84
N VAL A 495 -73.27 -20.64 -22.77
CA VAL A 495 -71.83 -20.66 -23.03
C VAL A 495 -71.10 -21.51 -21.99
N GLU A 496 -71.41 -21.37 -20.70
CA GLU A 496 -70.81 -22.22 -19.65
C GLU A 496 -71.12 -23.70 -19.89
N GLN A 497 -72.36 -24.05 -20.25
CA GLN A 497 -72.74 -25.44 -20.55
C GLN A 497 -71.97 -26.01 -21.74
N ILE A 498 -71.83 -25.25 -22.84
CA ILE A 498 -71.09 -25.70 -24.03
C ILE A 498 -69.61 -25.94 -23.67
N LEU A 499 -68.99 -25.00 -22.95
CA LEU A 499 -67.59 -25.12 -22.53
C LEU A 499 -67.39 -26.32 -21.58
N GLU A 500 -68.31 -26.53 -20.63
CA GLU A 500 -68.32 -27.66 -19.71
C GLU A 500 -68.40 -28.99 -20.45
N GLU A 501 -69.26 -29.09 -21.47
CA GLU A 501 -69.36 -30.29 -22.30
C GLU A 501 -68.08 -30.58 -23.08
N ILE A 502 -67.48 -29.56 -23.71
CA ILE A 502 -66.26 -29.71 -24.51
C ILE A 502 -65.14 -30.24 -23.63
N VAL A 503 -64.93 -29.61 -22.47
CA VAL A 503 -63.88 -29.98 -21.53
C VAL A 503 -64.11 -31.38 -20.96
N THR A 504 -65.34 -31.70 -20.55
CA THR A 504 -65.68 -33.00 -19.94
C THR A 504 -65.60 -34.16 -20.94
N LYS A 505 -65.88 -33.92 -22.23
CA LYS A 505 -65.80 -34.95 -23.29
C LYS A 505 -64.37 -35.20 -23.78
N HIS A 506 -63.43 -34.30 -23.52
CA HIS A 506 -62.06 -34.44 -24.01
C HIS A 506 -61.31 -35.59 -23.30
N PRO A 507 -60.73 -36.57 -24.03
CA PRO A 507 -60.19 -37.80 -23.44
C PRO A 507 -58.99 -37.58 -22.51
N SER A 508 -58.18 -36.55 -22.77
CA SER A 508 -56.96 -36.24 -22.00
C SER A 508 -57.19 -35.27 -20.83
N VAL A 509 -58.42 -34.79 -20.62
CA VAL A 509 -58.76 -33.95 -19.46
C VAL A 509 -59.02 -34.84 -18.24
N LEU A 510 -58.40 -34.49 -17.12
CA LEU A 510 -58.54 -35.19 -15.86
C LEU A 510 -59.82 -34.76 -15.15
N LYS A 511 -60.53 -35.73 -14.55
CA LYS A 511 -61.69 -35.46 -13.69
C LYS A 511 -61.30 -34.95 -12.29
N THR A 512 -60.06 -35.19 -11.88
CA THR A 512 -59.54 -34.79 -10.58
C THR A 512 -58.08 -34.33 -10.77
N PRO A 513 -57.72 -33.08 -10.42
CA PRO A 513 -58.58 -32.02 -9.88
C PRO A 513 -59.68 -31.58 -10.85
N GLU A 514 -60.78 -31.03 -10.32
CA GLU A 514 -61.89 -30.54 -11.14
C GLU A 514 -61.46 -29.34 -11.99
N HIS A 515 -61.92 -29.28 -13.24
CA HIS A 515 -61.70 -28.13 -14.11
C HIS A 515 -62.55 -26.94 -13.65
N VAL A 516 -62.07 -25.73 -13.92
CA VAL A 516 -62.79 -24.51 -13.55
C VAL A 516 -63.21 -23.77 -14.81
N ILE A 517 -64.51 -23.58 -14.98
CA ILE A 517 -65.10 -22.77 -16.05
C ILE A 517 -65.97 -21.71 -15.42
N ARG A 518 -65.62 -20.43 -15.59
CA ARG A 518 -66.37 -19.31 -14.99
C ARG A 518 -66.27 -18.08 -15.88
N LEU A 519 -67.32 -17.27 -15.87
CA LEU A 519 -67.23 -15.88 -16.32
C LEU A 519 -66.17 -15.14 -15.49
N HIS A 520 -65.16 -14.59 -16.16
CA HIS A 520 -63.98 -14.00 -15.53
C HIS A 520 -64.01 -12.48 -15.54
N VAL A 521 -64.20 -11.89 -16.72
CA VAL A 521 -64.06 -10.44 -16.95
C VAL A 521 -65.09 -9.97 -17.97
N LEU A 522 -65.68 -8.80 -17.71
CA LEU A 522 -66.43 -8.03 -18.71
C LEU A 522 -65.44 -7.06 -19.38
N ASN A 523 -65.00 -7.39 -20.59
CA ASN A 523 -63.94 -6.70 -21.33
C ASN A 523 -64.52 -5.66 -22.31
N GLU A 524 -63.69 -4.85 -22.97
CA GLU A 524 -64.14 -3.71 -23.79
C GLU A 524 -65.14 -4.08 -24.91
N SER A 525 -65.02 -5.30 -25.46
CA SER A 525 -65.87 -5.78 -26.56
C SER A 525 -66.35 -7.22 -26.38
N SER A 526 -66.01 -7.88 -25.28
CA SER A 526 -66.33 -9.29 -25.01
C SER A 526 -66.63 -9.55 -23.54
N VAL A 527 -67.36 -10.62 -23.28
CA VAL A 527 -67.48 -11.27 -21.97
C VAL A 527 -66.56 -12.48 -21.98
N ASP A 528 -65.51 -12.43 -21.14
CA ASP A 528 -64.43 -13.42 -21.17
C ASP A 528 -64.67 -14.53 -20.13
N PHE A 529 -64.67 -15.77 -20.59
CA PHE A 529 -64.71 -16.97 -19.75
C PHE A 529 -63.31 -17.56 -19.58
N ILE A 530 -62.95 -17.88 -18.34
CA ILE A 530 -61.77 -18.72 -18.08
C ILE A 530 -62.17 -20.18 -18.19
N VAL A 531 -61.32 -20.97 -18.85
CA VAL A 531 -61.48 -22.42 -18.99
C VAL A 531 -60.18 -23.08 -18.55
N ARG A 532 -60.22 -23.78 -17.42
CA ARG A 532 -59.02 -24.26 -16.74
C ARG A 532 -59.05 -25.78 -16.47
N PRO A 533 -58.87 -26.62 -17.51
CA PRO A 533 -58.77 -28.06 -17.33
C PRO A 533 -57.41 -28.48 -16.77
N TRP A 534 -57.41 -29.59 -16.04
CA TRP A 534 -56.20 -30.27 -15.60
C TRP A 534 -55.91 -31.44 -16.53
N VAL A 535 -54.64 -31.59 -16.92
CA VAL A 535 -54.18 -32.58 -17.91
C VAL A 535 -52.86 -33.18 -17.45
N LYS A 536 -52.44 -34.29 -18.06
CA LYS A 536 -51.06 -34.75 -17.90
C LYS A 536 -50.09 -33.78 -18.57
N THR A 537 -48.90 -33.63 -18.01
CA THR A 537 -47.90 -32.69 -18.52
C THR A 537 -47.55 -32.91 -19.99
N ASP A 538 -47.51 -34.17 -20.44
CA ASP A 538 -47.20 -34.53 -21.83
C ASP A 538 -48.32 -34.13 -22.81
N ASP A 539 -49.58 -34.17 -22.35
CA ASP A 539 -50.77 -33.89 -23.17
C ASP A 539 -51.11 -32.38 -23.22
N TYR A 540 -50.31 -31.53 -22.57
CA TYR A 540 -50.63 -30.12 -22.35
C TYR A 540 -50.93 -29.35 -23.64
N TRP A 541 -50.05 -29.48 -24.64
CA TRP A 541 -50.17 -28.73 -25.88
C TRP A 541 -51.27 -29.29 -26.78
N ASP A 542 -51.41 -30.62 -26.83
CA ASP A 542 -52.47 -31.28 -27.59
C ASP A 542 -53.84 -30.83 -27.09
N VAL A 543 -54.06 -30.85 -25.77
CA VAL A 543 -55.32 -30.38 -25.16
C VAL A 543 -55.54 -28.89 -25.39
N TYR A 544 -54.48 -28.06 -25.28
CA TYR A 544 -54.58 -26.63 -25.54
C TYR A 544 -55.09 -26.35 -26.96
N TRP A 545 -54.54 -27.03 -27.97
CA TRP A 545 -54.95 -26.85 -29.36
C TRP A 545 -56.31 -27.49 -29.67
N ASP A 546 -56.56 -28.68 -29.17
CA ASP A 546 -57.79 -29.43 -29.41
C ASP A 546 -59.01 -28.70 -28.82
N ILE A 547 -58.95 -28.26 -27.56
CA ILE A 547 -60.04 -27.50 -26.93
C ILE A 547 -60.24 -26.17 -27.65
N THR A 548 -59.16 -25.44 -27.99
CA THR A 548 -59.28 -24.15 -28.71
C THR A 548 -60.01 -24.32 -30.04
N ARG A 549 -59.67 -25.37 -30.79
CA ARG A 549 -60.32 -25.69 -32.06
C ARG A 549 -61.79 -26.09 -31.87
N GLU A 550 -62.05 -26.97 -30.90
CA GLU A 550 -63.40 -27.49 -30.65
C GLU A 550 -64.35 -26.39 -30.16
N VAL A 551 -63.88 -25.48 -29.31
CA VAL A 551 -64.64 -24.30 -28.87
C VAL A 551 -65.05 -23.45 -30.06
N LYS A 552 -64.13 -23.15 -30.99
CA LYS A 552 -64.47 -22.37 -32.19
C LYS A 552 -65.56 -23.05 -33.02
N VAL A 553 -65.44 -24.36 -33.25
CA VAL A 553 -66.39 -25.13 -34.06
C VAL A 553 -67.76 -25.21 -33.39
N ARG A 554 -67.81 -25.46 -32.07
CA ARG A 554 -69.06 -25.54 -31.32
C ARG A 554 -69.75 -24.20 -31.17
N PHE A 555 -69.01 -23.12 -30.95
CA PHE A 555 -69.59 -21.78 -30.86
C PHE A 555 -70.28 -21.39 -32.17
N ASP A 556 -69.67 -21.70 -33.33
CA ASP A 556 -70.29 -21.47 -34.65
C ASP A 556 -71.57 -22.28 -34.86
N GLN A 557 -71.63 -23.52 -34.37
CA GLN A 557 -72.78 -24.42 -34.51
C GLN A 557 -73.96 -24.00 -33.62
N GLU A 558 -73.66 -23.53 -32.41
CA GLU A 558 -74.65 -23.17 -31.38
C GLU A 558 -75.05 -21.69 -31.45
N GLY A 559 -74.47 -20.93 -32.40
CA GLY A 559 -74.79 -19.52 -32.63
C GLY A 559 -74.19 -18.54 -31.62
N ILE A 560 -73.13 -18.94 -30.91
CA ILE A 560 -72.39 -18.08 -29.96
C ILE A 560 -71.42 -17.20 -30.75
N THR A 561 -71.48 -15.89 -30.51
CA THR A 561 -70.71 -14.91 -31.29
C THR A 561 -69.36 -14.66 -30.63
N ILE A 562 -68.26 -14.85 -31.39
CA ILE A 562 -66.95 -14.34 -30.99
C ILE A 562 -66.85 -12.90 -31.51
N PRO A 563 -66.90 -11.87 -30.65
CA PRO A 563 -67.06 -10.50 -31.10
C PRO A 563 -65.76 -9.96 -31.69
N PHE A 564 -65.89 -9.21 -32.79
CA PHE A 564 -64.84 -8.27 -33.20
C PHE A 564 -64.80 -7.08 -32.25
N PRO A 565 -63.68 -6.33 -32.18
CA PRO A 565 -63.62 -5.07 -31.45
C PRO A 565 -64.78 -4.14 -31.84
N GLN A 566 -65.61 -3.79 -30.86
CA GLN A 566 -66.78 -2.93 -31.04
C GLN A 566 -66.40 -1.46 -30.83
N ARG A 567 -67.00 -0.57 -31.61
CA ARG A 567 -66.86 0.89 -31.44
C ARG A 567 -68.21 1.54 -31.62
N GLU A 568 -68.56 2.39 -30.66
CA GLU A 568 -69.73 3.25 -30.79
C GLU A 568 -69.33 4.53 -31.54
N LEU A 569 -70.00 4.81 -32.67
CA LEU A 569 -69.77 6.00 -33.49
C LEU A 569 -70.96 6.95 -33.33
N HIS A 570 -70.78 8.07 -32.64
CA HIS A 570 -71.78 9.13 -32.59
C HIS A 570 -71.58 10.09 -33.77
N VAL A 571 -72.43 9.99 -34.79
CA VAL A 571 -72.40 10.86 -35.96
C VAL A 571 -73.29 12.08 -35.73
N HIS A 572 -72.68 13.25 -35.59
CA HIS A 572 -73.41 14.52 -35.52
C HIS A 572 -73.56 15.13 -36.91
N THR A 573 -74.77 15.08 -37.48
CA THR A 573 -75.08 15.76 -38.74
C THR A 573 -75.23 17.26 -38.48
N ILE A 574 -74.30 18.06 -38.98
CA ILE A 574 -74.43 19.51 -38.98
C ILE A 574 -75.47 19.87 -40.05
N THR A 575 -76.70 20.19 -39.65
CA THR A 575 -77.72 20.73 -40.57
C THR A 575 -77.20 22.04 -41.15
N PRO A 576 -77.09 22.20 -42.48
CA PRO A 576 -76.72 23.48 -43.06
C PRO A 576 -77.76 24.53 -42.64
N PRO A 577 -77.34 25.73 -42.20
CA PRO A 577 -78.29 26.73 -41.72
C PRO A 577 -79.29 27.11 -42.83
N PRO A 578 -80.57 27.36 -42.48
CA PRO A 578 -81.58 27.75 -43.46
C PRO A 578 -81.17 29.04 -44.19
N GLN A 579 -81.36 29.07 -45.51
CA GLN A 579 -81.08 30.26 -46.33
C GLN A 579 -81.89 31.46 -45.81
N LEU A 580 -81.19 32.52 -45.41
CA LEU A 580 -81.78 33.75 -44.88
C LEU A 580 -82.62 34.45 -45.99
N PRO A 581 -83.79 35.03 -45.67
CA PRO A 581 -84.53 35.88 -46.61
C PRO A 581 -83.71 37.13 -46.95
N ASP A 582 -83.69 37.52 -48.23
CA ASP A 582 -83.07 38.77 -48.70
C ASP A 582 -83.85 39.99 -48.18
N GLU A 583 -83.54 40.45 -46.97
CA GLU A 583 -83.87 41.81 -46.52
C GLU A 583 -82.59 42.64 -46.31
N PRO A 584 -82.53 43.88 -46.83
CA PRO A 584 -81.34 44.72 -46.74
C PRO A 584 -81.17 45.27 -45.32
N VAL A 585 -80.25 44.67 -44.54
CA VAL A 585 -79.86 45.19 -43.23
C VAL A 585 -79.01 46.46 -43.42
N SER A 586 -79.60 47.61 -43.05
CA SER A 586 -78.91 48.88 -42.93
C SER A 586 -77.84 48.82 -41.83
N LEU A 587 -76.57 49.00 -42.19
CA LEU A 587 -75.43 49.02 -41.29
C LEU A 587 -75.49 50.25 -40.36
N GLN A 588 -75.86 50.07 -39.10
CA GLN A 588 -75.48 51.00 -38.03
C GLN A 588 -74.14 50.55 -37.44
N ARG A 589 -73.07 51.30 -37.72
CA ARG A 589 -71.79 51.21 -37.02
C ARG A 589 -71.95 51.81 -35.63
N SER A 590 -71.66 51.03 -34.59
CA SER A 590 -71.33 51.57 -33.27
C SER A 590 -69.97 51.04 -32.83
N ASP A 591 -68.99 51.94 -32.84
CA ASP A 591 -67.69 51.80 -32.20
C ASP A 591 -67.84 51.61 -30.69
N THR A 592 -67.07 50.67 -30.14
CA THR A 592 -66.54 50.58 -28.74
C THR A 592 -66.29 49.10 -28.44
N GLY A 593 -65.19 48.65 -27.84
CA GLY A 593 -64.00 49.28 -27.33
C GLY A 593 -63.12 48.13 -26.83
N LEU A 594 -61.92 48.05 -27.39
CA LEU A 594 -60.88 47.08 -27.08
C LEU A 594 -60.32 47.36 -25.67
N ARG A 595 -60.37 46.41 -24.73
CA ARG A 595 -59.42 46.37 -23.60
C ARG A 595 -59.02 44.93 -23.27
N ALA A 596 -57.72 44.72 -23.39
CA ALA A 596 -56.96 43.53 -23.06
C ALA A 596 -56.59 43.47 -21.57
N ALA A 597 -56.47 42.24 -21.06
CA ALA A 597 -55.60 41.77 -19.99
C ALA A 597 -55.40 40.27 -20.31
N GLY A 598 -54.23 39.74 -20.69
CA GLY A 598 -52.93 39.79 -20.01
C GLY A 598 -52.94 38.67 -18.96
N GLU A 599 -52.55 37.43 -19.28
CA GLU A 599 -51.20 36.80 -19.19
C GLU A 599 -51.48 35.43 -18.51
N GLY A 600 -50.77 34.32 -18.72
CA GLY A 600 -49.62 34.07 -19.56
C GLY A 600 -49.59 32.61 -20.00
N GLU A 601 -48.80 32.40 -21.05
CA GLU A 601 -48.28 31.11 -21.48
C GLU A 601 -47.30 30.59 -20.42
N ASP A 602 -47.36 29.30 -20.09
CA ASP A 602 -46.13 28.51 -20.12
C ASP A 602 -46.44 27.05 -20.46
N GLY A 603 -45.61 26.53 -21.34
CA GLY A 603 -45.85 25.31 -22.10
C GLY A 603 -45.45 24.03 -21.36
N THR A 604 -46.16 22.98 -21.76
CA THR A 604 -45.74 21.58 -21.78
C THR A 604 -44.29 21.38 -22.26
N LEU A 605 -43.52 20.54 -21.56
CA LEU A 605 -43.19 19.15 -21.94
C LEU A 605 -42.20 18.51 -20.96
#